data_AF-A0AAX2IG01-F1
#
_entry.id   AF-A0AAX2IG01-F1
#
_cell.length_a   1.000
_cell.length_b   1.000
_cell.length_c   1.000
_cell.angle_alpha   90.00
_cell.angle_beta   90.00
_cell.angle_gamma   90.00
#
_symmetry.space_group_name_H-M   'P 1'
#
loop_
_entity.id
_entity.type
_entity.pdbx_description
1 polymer ?
#
loop_
_entity_poly.entity_id
_entity_poly.type
_entity_poly.pdbx_seq_one_letter_code
_entity_poly.pdbx_strand_id
1 'polypeptide(L)'
;MTLYFLQHRIVNFCSTGFQYKYASKGNIYVYNGSQRYEDRLMPKEFDYKERFFKLSVNQQIGIFQLNIDGQFGKTDNFMTGFSGNSSFYTSILVLKNLKLHLMYMEVMHSHLVIN
;
A
#
# COMPACT_ATOMS: atom_id res chain seq x y z
N MET A 1 -21.51 4.30 -1.45
CA MET A 1 -21.10 3.15 -0.61
C MET A 1 -19.59 3.18 -0.29
N THR A 2 -18.70 3.44 -1.26
CA THR A 2 -17.23 3.49 -1.06
C THR A 2 -16.74 4.55 -0.05
N LEU A 3 -17.44 5.69 0.07
CA LEU A 3 -17.08 6.74 1.04
C LEU A 3 -17.31 6.32 2.50
N TYR A 4 -18.37 5.55 2.78
CA TYR A 4 -18.68 5.09 4.15
C TYR A 4 -17.64 4.08 4.66
N PHE A 5 -17.19 3.18 3.79
CA PHE A 5 -16.12 2.21 4.08
C PHE A 5 -14.81 2.85 4.56
N LEU A 6 -14.45 4.01 4.03
CA LEU A 6 -13.22 4.71 4.39
C LEU A 6 -13.31 5.39 5.77
N GLN A 7 -14.51 5.79 6.20
CA GLN A 7 -14.72 6.61 7.38
C GLN A 7 -14.65 5.82 8.70
N HIS A 8 -14.97 4.52 8.66
CA HIS A 8 -14.97 3.64 9.82
C HIS A 8 -13.74 2.74 9.93
N ARG A 9 -12.68 3.01 9.15
CA ARG A 9 -11.46 2.20 9.14
C ARG A 9 -10.51 2.58 10.29
N ILE A 10 -10.02 1.61 11.05
CA ILE A 10 -8.79 1.75 11.84
C ILE A 10 -7.63 1.29 10.97
N VAL A 11 -6.61 2.14 10.86
CA VAL A 11 -5.34 1.79 10.21
C VAL A 11 -4.27 1.77 11.29
N ASN A 12 -3.83 0.58 11.67
CA ASN A 12 -2.67 0.44 12.53
C ASN A 12 -1.48 0.14 11.64
N PHE A 13 -0.49 1.04 11.64
CA PHE A 13 0.67 0.98 10.76
C PHE A 13 1.95 1.01 11.57
N CYS A 14 2.84 0.06 11.33
CA CYS A 14 4.18 0.03 11.90
C CYS A 14 5.16 -0.34 10.80
N SER A 15 6.18 0.48 10.58
CA SER A 15 7.19 0.24 9.56
C SER A 15 8.57 0.69 10.02
N THR A 16 9.59 0.05 9.45
CA THR A 16 10.99 0.46 9.58
C THR A 16 11.67 0.36 8.22
N GLY A 17 12.66 1.21 7.96
CA GLY A 17 13.33 1.22 6.67
C GLY A 17 14.44 2.23 6.54
N PHE A 18 15.02 2.26 5.35
CA PHE A 18 16.17 3.07 4.99
C PHE A 18 15.82 3.98 3.81
N GLN A 19 16.24 5.24 3.91
CA GLN A 19 16.13 6.20 2.84
C GLN A 19 17.52 6.54 2.31
N TYR A 20 17.66 6.56 0.98
CA TYR A 20 18.88 6.97 0.32
C TYR A 20 18.59 8.08 -0.69
N LYS A 21 19.33 9.19 -0.56
CA LYS A 21 19.26 10.31 -1.49
C LYS A 21 20.30 10.10 -2.59
N TYR A 22 19.86 9.61 -3.75
CA TYR A 22 20.73 9.35 -4.91
C TYR A 22 20.98 10.59 -5.78
N ALA A 23 20.15 11.64 -5.65
CA ALA A 23 20.31 12.90 -6.36
C ALA A 23 19.84 14.09 -5.51
N SER A 24 20.21 15.32 -5.90
CA SER A 24 19.80 16.53 -5.18
C SER A 24 18.29 16.64 -4.96
N LYS A 25 17.51 16.12 -5.92
CA LYS A 25 16.04 16.04 -5.91
C LYS A 25 15.48 14.64 -6.15
N GLY A 26 16.25 13.61 -5.81
CA GLY A 26 15.86 12.21 -5.99
C GLY A 26 16.16 11.38 -4.74
N ASN A 27 15.20 10.56 -4.30
CA ASN A 27 15.40 9.61 -3.21
C ASN A 27 14.73 8.27 -3.48
N ILE A 28 15.34 7.22 -2.95
CA ILE A 28 14.79 5.88 -2.85
C ILE A 28 14.50 5.62 -1.38
N TYR A 29 13.33 5.06 -1.10
CA TYR A 29 12.97 4.59 0.23
C TYR A 29 12.63 3.11 0.16
N VAL A 30 13.25 2.32 1.02
CA VAL A 30 13.01 0.88 1.13
C VAL A 30 12.62 0.59 2.55
N TYR A 31 11.47 -0.03 2.75
CA TYR A 31 10.97 -0.28 4.08
C TYR A 31 10.08 -1.51 4.12
N ASN A 32 10.02 -2.13 5.28
CA ASN A 32 9.10 -3.21 5.56
C ASN A 32 8.24 -2.82 6.76
N GLY A 33 7.09 -3.46 6.87
CA GLY A 33 6.18 -3.14 7.95
C GLY A 33 4.98 -4.07 8.00
N SER A 34 4.05 -3.67 8.85
CA SER A 34 2.74 -4.27 8.91
C SER A 34 1.68 -3.18 8.95
N GLN A 35 0.56 -3.47 8.32
CA GLN A 35 -0.63 -2.62 8.36
C GLN A 35 -1.85 -3.47 8.64
N ARG A 36 -2.71 -3.02 9.55
CA ARG A 36 -4.01 -3.64 9.81
C ARG A 36 -5.11 -2.68 9.43
N TYR A 37 -6.07 -3.17 8.66
CA TYR A 37 -7.30 -2.49 8.28
C TYR A 37 -8.46 -3.19 8.98
N GLU A 38 -9.03 -2.52 9.97
CA GLU A 38 -10.12 -3.05 10.79
C GLU A 38 -11.35 -2.15 10.68
N ASP A 39 -12.51 -2.76 10.52
CA ASP A 39 -13.79 -2.08 10.61
C ASP A 39 -14.13 -1.79 12.08
N ARG A 40 -14.52 -0.55 12.36
CA ARG A 40 -14.96 -0.11 13.70
C ARG A 40 -16.38 -0.52 14.02
N LEU A 41 -17.21 -0.77 13.00
CA LEU A 41 -18.62 -1.07 13.20
C LEU A 41 -18.84 -2.54 13.56
N MET A 42 -19.92 -2.79 14.29
CA MET A 42 -20.45 -4.14 14.52
C MET A 42 -21.78 -4.27 13.79
N PRO A 43 -21.97 -5.32 12.96
CA PRO A 43 -20.98 -6.36 12.62
C PRO A 43 -19.85 -5.81 11.75
N LYS A 44 -18.64 -6.38 11.89
CA LYS A 44 -17.48 -5.99 11.08
C LYS A 44 -17.68 -6.45 9.64
N GLU A 45 -17.44 -5.57 8.68
CA GLU A 45 -17.44 -5.94 7.26
C GLU A 45 -16.04 -6.36 6.77
N PHE A 46 -14.97 -5.97 7.48
CA PHE A 46 -13.60 -6.32 7.13
C PHE A 46 -12.63 -6.31 8.33
N ASP A 47 -11.62 -7.19 8.26
CA ASP A 47 -10.49 -7.22 9.19
C ASP A 47 -9.28 -7.87 8.49
N TYR A 48 -8.36 -7.05 8.01
CA TYR A 48 -7.19 -7.48 7.25
C TYR A 48 -5.91 -7.07 7.96
N LYS A 49 -4.90 -7.93 7.99
CA LYS A 49 -3.53 -7.56 8.36
C LYS A 49 -2.57 -7.97 7.27
N GLU A 50 -1.83 -7.00 6.78
CA GLU A 50 -0.78 -7.21 5.82
C GLU A 50 0.59 -7.04 6.47
N ARG A 51 1.52 -7.93 6.11
CA ARG A 51 2.96 -7.75 6.30
C ARG A 51 3.56 -7.49 4.95
N PHE A 52 4.26 -6.38 4.79
CA PHE A 52 4.70 -5.91 3.47
C PHE A 52 6.17 -5.49 3.47
N PHE A 53 6.74 -5.53 2.28
CA PHE A 53 7.93 -4.81 1.88
C PHE A 53 7.53 -3.81 0.80
N LYS A 54 8.10 -2.62 0.84
CA LYS A 54 7.81 -1.54 -0.09
C LYS A 54 9.09 -0.83 -0.54
N LEU A 55 9.15 -0.59 -1.84
CA LEU A 55 10.13 0.23 -2.52
C LEU A 55 9.42 1.48 -3.06
N SER A 56 9.98 2.65 -2.77
CA SER A 56 9.49 3.93 -3.24
C SER A 56 10.61 4.69 -3.92
N VAL A 57 10.32 5.27 -5.09
CA VAL A 57 11.23 6.15 -5.83
C VAL A 57 10.54 7.48 -6.02
N ASN A 58 11.16 8.54 -5.49
CA ASN A 58 10.69 9.90 -5.66
C ASN A 58 11.74 10.68 -6.46
N GLN A 59 11.32 11.32 -7.54
CA GLN A 59 12.18 12.12 -8.41
C GLN A 59 11.46 13.40 -8.83
N GLN A 60 12.10 14.55 -8.60
CA GLN A 60 11.67 15.80 -9.21
C GLN A 60 12.51 16.09 -10.45
N ILE A 61 11.85 16.29 -11.60
CA ILE A 61 12.49 16.65 -12.88
C ILE A 61 11.90 17.99 -13.30
N GLY A 62 12.65 19.08 -13.13
CA GLY A 62 12.13 20.44 -13.36
C GLY A 62 10.90 20.74 -12.50
N ILE A 63 9.76 20.95 -13.17
CA ILE A 63 8.45 21.25 -12.57
C ILE A 63 7.60 20.00 -12.29
N PHE A 64 8.09 18.82 -12.70
CA PHE A 64 7.39 17.55 -12.50
C PHE A 64 7.87 16.87 -11.22
N GLN A 65 6.94 16.29 -10.48
CA GLN A 65 7.23 15.37 -9.38
C GLN A 65 6.66 14.00 -9.70
N LEU A 66 7.55 13.01 -9.80
CA LEU A 66 7.22 11.61 -10.02
C LEU A 66 7.43 10.83 -8.72
N ASN A 67 6.40 10.11 -8.29
CA ASN A 67 6.47 9.19 -7.16
C ASN A 67 6.00 7.82 -7.66
N ILE A 68 6.88 6.83 -7.56
CA ILE A 68 6.59 5.45 -7.95
C ILE A 68 6.73 4.59 -6.70
N ASP A 69 5.70 3.81 -6.39
CA ASP A 69 5.73 2.84 -5.32
C ASP A 69 5.51 1.43 -5.88
N GLY A 70 6.25 0.47 -5.35
CA GLY A 70 6.00 -0.96 -5.48
C GLY A 70 5.98 -1.59 -4.10
N GLN A 71 4.90 -2.28 -3.77
CA GLN A 71 4.71 -2.99 -2.51
C GLN A 71 4.36 -4.44 -2.81
N PHE A 72 4.93 -5.35 -2.03
CA PHE A 72 4.57 -6.75 -2.02
C PHE A 72 4.47 -7.23 -0.58
N GLY A 73 3.54 -8.12 -0.32
CA GLY A 73 3.22 -8.54 1.03
C GLY A 73 2.41 -9.81 1.08
N LYS A 74 2.11 -10.21 2.31
CA LYS A 74 1.18 -11.28 2.63
C LYS A 74 0.08 -10.69 3.49
N THR A 75 -1.16 -10.87 3.04
CA THR A 75 -2.35 -10.39 3.74
C THR A 75 -3.11 -11.56 4.33
N ASP A 76 -3.48 -11.41 5.59
CA ASP A 76 -4.33 -12.32 6.34
C ASP A 76 -5.72 -11.64 6.51
N ASN A 77 -6.79 -12.32 6.14
CA ASN A 77 -8.18 -11.89 6.35
C ASN A 77 -8.75 -12.61 7.58
N PHE A 78 -8.95 -11.89 8.68
CA PHE A 78 -9.46 -12.47 9.92
C PHE A 78 -10.96 -12.74 9.90
N MET A 79 -11.71 -12.16 8.96
CA MET A 79 -13.14 -12.43 8.80
C MET A 79 -13.39 -13.80 8.15
N THR A 80 -12.50 -14.22 7.24
CA THR A 80 -12.66 -15.47 6.48
C THR A 80 -11.64 -16.55 6.82
N GLY A 81 -10.55 -16.20 7.53
CA GLY A 81 -9.43 -17.08 7.82
C GLY A 81 -8.47 -17.30 6.64
N PHE A 82 -8.73 -16.70 5.48
CA PHE A 82 -7.86 -16.83 4.31
C PHE A 82 -6.61 -15.97 4.40
N SER A 83 -5.51 -16.46 3.82
CA SER A 83 -4.28 -15.69 3.62
C SER A 83 -3.78 -15.83 2.19
N GLY A 84 -3.01 -14.85 1.73
CA GLY A 84 -2.44 -14.88 0.38
C GLY A 84 -1.44 -13.75 0.15
N ASN A 85 -0.90 -13.71 -1.07
CA ASN A 85 0.00 -12.63 -1.48
C ASN A 85 -0.80 -11.41 -1.92
N SER A 86 -0.25 -10.24 -1.67
CA SER A 86 -0.76 -8.94 -2.09
C SER A 86 0.38 -8.13 -2.70
N SER A 87 0.08 -7.41 -3.76
CA SER A 87 1.00 -6.47 -4.38
C SER A 87 0.28 -5.21 -4.84
N PHE A 88 1.01 -4.11 -4.82
CA PHE A 88 0.48 -2.80 -5.14
C PHE A 88 1.54 -1.97 -5.82
N TYR A 89 1.14 -1.30 -6.90
CA TYR A 89 2.00 -0.45 -7.69
C TYR A 89 1.28 0.87 -7.93
N THR A 90 1.94 1.99 -7.60
CA THR A 90 1.46 3.30 -7.97
C THR A 90 2.49 4.09 -8.73
N SER A 91 1.97 4.96 -9.58
CA SER A 91 2.73 6.01 -10.23
C SER A 91 1.90 7.28 -10.15
N ILE A 92 2.47 8.28 -9.47
CA ILE A 92 1.87 9.59 -9.31
C ILE A 92 2.77 10.60 -10.01
N LEU A 93 2.21 11.29 -11.00
CA LEU A 93 2.84 12.43 -11.66
C LEU A 93 2.11 13.71 -11.27
N VAL A 94 2.84 14.66 -10.69
CA VAL A 94 2.31 15.96 -10.26
C VAL A 94 2.99 17.08 -11.05
N LEU A 95 2.17 18.00 -11.57
CA LEU A 95 2.57 19.21 -12.29
C LEU A 95 1.65 20.35 -11.89
N LYS A 96 2.09 21.31 -11.07
CA LYS A 96 1.36 22.54 -10.65
C LYS A 96 -0.14 22.39 -10.36
N ASN A 97 -0.99 22.31 -11.39
CA ASN A 97 -2.46 22.20 -11.32
C ASN A 97 -3.02 20.85 -11.80
N LEU A 98 -2.16 19.91 -12.21
CA LEU A 98 -2.52 18.58 -12.71
C LEU A 98 -1.84 17.51 -11.86
N LYS A 99 -2.64 16.55 -11.40
CA LYS A 99 -2.16 15.34 -10.74
C LYS A 99 -2.74 14.15 -11.48
N LEU A 100 -1.87 13.36 -12.09
CA LEU A 100 -2.21 12.09 -12.69
C LEU A 100 -1.85 10.98 -11.71
N HIS A 101 -2.81 10.10 -11.42
CA HIS A 101 -2.62 8.97 -10.53
C HIS A 101 -2.95 7.68 -11.28
N LEU A 102 -1.95 6.82 -11.41
CA LEU A 102 -2.11 5.45 -11.90
C LEU A 102 -1.85 4.51 -10.74
N MET A 103 -2.80 3.60 -10.53
CA MET A 103 -2.76 2.64 -9.44
C MET A 103 -3.16 1.27 -9.99
N TYR A 104 -2.29 0.29 -9.81
CA TYR A 104 -2.56 -1.11 -10.08
C TYR A 104 -2.38 -1.87 -8.77
N MET A 105 -3.37 -2.68 -8.41
CA MET A 105 -3.36 -3.44 -7.17
C MET A 105 -3.81 -4.86 -7.46
N GLU A 106 -3.02 -5.82 -7.00
CA GLU A 106 -3.31 -7.24 -7.10
C GLU A 106 -3.39 -7.81 -5.70
N VAL A 107 -4.59 -8.20 -5.27
CA VAL A 107 -4.83 -8.71 -3.91
C VAL A 107 -5.37 -10.13 -4.00
N MET A 108 -4.66 -11.05 -3.33
CA MET A 108 -5.01 -12.46 -3.11
C MET A 108 -5.05 -13.35 -4.37
N HIS A 109 -3.91 -13.96 -4.71
CA HIS A 109 -3.90 -15.31 -5.30
C HIS A 109 -3.69 -16.33 -4.17
N SER A 110 -4.78 -16.90 -3.66
CA SER A 110 -4.75 -18.14 -2.89
C SER A 110 -5.02 -19.30 -3.85
N HIS A 111 -3.95 -19.94 -4.37
CA HIS A 111 -4.11 -21.33 -4.77
C HIS A 111 -4.37 -22.13 -3.49
N LEU A 112 -5.57 -22.70 -3.41
CA LEU A 112 -5.92 -23.77 -2.48
C LEU A 112 -4.76 -24.77 -2.36
N VAL A 113 -4.08 -24.78 -1.22
CA VAL A 113 -3.40 -25.99 -0.74
C VAL A 113 -4.34 -26.60 0.28
N ILE A 114 -5.21 -27.49 -0.22
CA ILE A 114 -5.90 -28.47 0.61
C ILE A 114 -4.82 -29.44 1.07
N ASN A 115 -4.56 -29.51 2.37
CA ASN A 115 -3.97 -30.68 3.02
C ASN A 115 -5.06 -31.29 3.89
#